data_AF-A0A4Y2JH92-F1
#
_entry.id   AF-A0A4Y2JH92-F1
#
_cell.length_a   1.000
_cell.length_b   1.000
_cell.length_c   1.000
_cell.angle_alpha   90.00
_cell.angle_beta   90.00
_cell.angle_gamma   90.00
#
_symmetry.space_group_name_H-M   'P 1'
#
loop_
_entity.id
_entity.type
_entity.pdbx_description
1 polymer ?
#
loop_
_entity_poly.entity_id
_entity_poly.type
_entity_poly.pdbx_seq_one_letter_code
_entity_poly.pdbx_strand_id
1 'polypeptide(L)'
;MADRALPIIFINLSGEMIYVIQQRLEAQNISEDKSRKVIQDIISTMLNDQFIKELFEPQHMYSRSAMQSVFEKLVHSSIMRLNSNSMSKLYDLMLMVFKYQVVNCENPEEILLVTLNHMDAIKNCAKPYPELKEKVENVYSLLISNYKDMSHEDYQCLYKCIEVFLKDLNIRHTNCAKDIMTSKLFTINELIEDKLAGANLSDRKKNVKKLFHLSIKRNGLH
;
A
#
# COMPACT_ATOMS: atom_id res chain seq x y z
N MET A 1 1.00 -20.85 7.50
CA MET A 1 0.20 -20.61 6.26
C MET A 1 -0.41 -19.21 6.23
N ALA A 2 -0.97 -18.70 7.34
CA ALA A 2 -1.28 -17.27 7.49
C ALA A 2 -0.06 -16.34 7.25
N ASP A 3 1.14 -16.91 7.40
CA ASP A 3 2.44 -16.24 7.35
C ASP A 3 2.82 -15.69 5.96
N ARG A 4 2.02 -15.98 4.91
CA ARG A 4 2.21 -15.47 3.54
C ARG A 4 1.10 -14.50 3.08
N ALA A 5 0.14 -14.14 3.94
CA ALA A 5 -0.91 -13.18 3.59
C ALA A 5 -0.42 -11.73 3.58
N LEU A 6 0.60 -11.43 4.40
CA LEU A 6 1.07 -10.07 4.61
C LEU A 6 1.64 -9.40 3.34
N PRO A 7 2.48 -10.05 2.51
CA PRO A 7 2.94 -9.46 1.26
C PRO A 7 1.79 -9.09 0.31
N ILE A 8 0.81 -9.98 0.16
CA ILE A 8 -0.37 -9.76 -0.69
C ILE A 8 -1.13 -8.52 -0.21
N ILE A 9 -1.47 -8.46 1.08
CA ILE A 9 -2.22 -7.33 1.65
C ILE A 9 -1.43 -6.03 1.50
N PHE A 10 -0.14 -6.05 1.84
CA PHE A 10 0.70 -4.87 1.77
C PHE A 10 0.83 -4.32 0.34
N ILE A 11 1.08 -5.19 -0.65
CA ILE A 11 1.27 -4.79 -2.05
C ILE A 11 -0.02 -4.23 -2.65
N ASN A 12 -1.16 -4.89 -2.42
CA ASN A 12 -2.45 -4.39 -2.93
C ASN A 12 -2.80 -3.04 -2.30
N LEU A 13 -2.70 -2.90 -0.97
CA LEU A 13 -2.92 -1.62 -0.31
C LEU A 13 -1.93 -0.54 -0.79
N SER A 14 -0.68 -0.91 -1.07
CA SER A 14 0.29 0.03 -1.63
C SER A 14 -0.08 0.54 -3.02
N GLY A 15 -0.60 -0.34 -3.88
CA GLY A 15 -1.13 0.04 -5.19
C GLY A 15 -2.29 1.02 -5.05
N GLU A 16 -3.26 0.71 -4.18
CA GLU A 16 -4.39 1.61 -3.88
C GLU A 16 -3.94 2.96 -3.32
N MET A 17 -2.96 2.96 -2.42
CA MET A 17 -2.38 4.19 -1.88
C MET A 17 -1.80 5.07 -2.99
N ILE A 18 -0.99 4.49 -3.88
CA ILE A 18 -0.35 5.21 -4.99
C ILE A 18 -1.41 5.77 -5.93
N TYR A 19 -2.42 4.97 -6.28
CA TYR A 19 -3.54 5.40 -7.12
C TYR A 19 -4.29 6.59 -6.50
N VAL A 20 -4.72 6.48 -5.24
CA VAL A 20 -5.44 7.55 -4.55
C VAL A 20 -4.61 8.83 -4.43
N ILE A 21 -3.32 8.71 -4.10
CA ILE A 21 -2.42 9.86 -3.99
C ILE A 21 -2.24 10.53 -5.36
N GLN A 22 -2.03 9.76 -6.42
CA GLN A 22 -1.89 10.29 -7.77
C GLN A 22 -3.13 11.07 -8.20
N GLN A 23 -4.32 10.48 -8.03
CA GLN A 23 -5.60 11.14 -8.35
C GLN A 23 -5.79 12.44 -7.54
N ARG A 24 -5.37 12.47 -6.26
CA ARG A 24 -5.45 13.68 -5.43
C ARG A 24 -4.49 14.78 -5.88
N LEU A 25 -3.27 14.42 -6.26
CA LEU A 25 -2.28 15.37 -6.77
C LEU A 25 -2.74 16.00 -8.08
N GLU A 26 -3.33 15.19 -8.97
CA GLU A 26 -3.95 15.64 -10.23
C GLU A 26 -5.14 16.57 -9.96
N ALA A 27 -6.07 16.19 -9.08
CA ALA A 27 -7.24 17.01 -8.73
C ALA A 27 -6.88 18.37 -8.10
N GLN A 28 -5.73 18.46 -7.43
CA GLN A 28 -5.20 19.71 -6.86
C GLN A 28 -4.35 20.52 -7.84
N ASN A 29 -4.22 20.08 -9.10
CA ASN A 29 -3.37 20.70 -10.12
C ASN A 29 -1.92 20.88 -9.63
N ILE A 30 -1.39 19.91 -8.86
CA ILE A 30 0.01 19.92 -8.45
C ILE A 30 0.88 19.70 -9.69
N SER A 31 1.93 20.52 -9.84
CA SER A 31 2.84 20.45 -10.98
C SER A 31 3.41 19.05 -11.15
N GLU A 32 3.49 18.58 -12.39
CA GLU A 32 3.87 17.21 -12.71
C GLU A 32 5.22 16.78 -12.08
N ASP A 33 6.22 17.67 -12.04
CA ASP A 33 7.51 17.42 -11.39
C ASP A 33 7.38 17.11 -9.89
N LYS A 34 6.53 17.84 -9.18
CA LYS A 34 6.30 17.64 -7.75
C LYS A 34 5.53 16.35 -7.52
N SER A 35 4.52 16.09 -8.34
CA SER A 35 3.74 14.85 -8.26
C SER A 35 4.61 13.63 -8.51
N ARG A 36 5.43 13.67 -9.57
CA ARG A 36 6.47 12.66 -9.85
C ARG A 36 7.38 12.43 -8.67
N LYS A 37 7.89 13.52 -8.05
CA LYS A 37 8.80 13.41 -6.91
C LYS A 37 8.14 12.77 -5.69
N VAL A 38 6.89 13.11 -5.39
CA VAL A 38 6.12 12.50 -4.29
C VAL A 38 5.97 11.00 -4.52
N ILE A 39 5.55 10.58 -5.71
CA ILE A 39 5.36 9.17 -6.05
C ILE A 39 6.70 8.41 -6.04
N GLN A 40 7.77 9.00 -6.59
CA GLN A 40 9.11 8.40 -6.58
C GLN A 40 9.58 8.12 -5.15
N ASP A 41 9.45 9.09 -4.24
CA ASP A 41 9.92 8.95 -2.86
C ASP A 41 9.15 7.85 -2.10
N ILE A 42 7.83 7.76 -2.34
CA ILE A 42 6.97 6.70 -1.77
C ILE A 42 7.40 5.32 -2.29
N ILE A 43 7.48 5.14 -3.62
CA ILE A 43 7.84 3.84 -4.22
C ILE A 43 9.26 3.44 -3.82
N SER A 44 10.21 4.38 -3.79
CA SER A 44 11.60 4.11 -3.38
C SER A 44 11.69 3.59 -1.95
N THR A 45 10.86 4.13 -1.05
CA THR A 45 10.83 3.72 0.36
C THR A 45 10.08 2.39 0.53
N MET A 46 8.98 2.21 -0.20
CA MET A 46 8.17 1.00 -0.22
C MET A 46 8.96 -0.21 -0.74
N LEU A 47 9.77 -0.04 -1.78
CA LEU A 47 10.58 -1.09 -2.40
C LEU A 47 12.01 -1.15 -1.84
N ASN A 48 12.19 -0.78 -0.57
CA ASN A 48 13.47 -0.94 0.09
C ASN A 48 13.82 -2.43 0.23
N ASP A 49 15.03 -2.85 -0.16
CA ASP A 49 15.36 -4.28 -0.29
C ASP A 49 15.28 -5.03 1.03
N GLN A 50 15.71 -4.38 2.13
CA GLN A 50 15.63 -4.97 3.46
C GLN A 50 14.17 -5.15 3.88
N PHE A 51 13.35 -4.12 3.67
CA PHE A 51 11.94 -4.17 4.00
C PHE A 51 11.19 -5.22 3.17
N ILE A 52 11.41 -5.29 1.86
CA ILE A 52 10.80 -6.31 0.99
C ILE A 52 11.26 -7.70 1.40
N LYS A 53 12.55 -7.90 1.69
CA LYS A 53 13.03 -9.18 2.19
C LYS A 53 12.30 -9.59 3.47
N GLU A 54 12.23 -8.70 4.46
CA GLU A 54 11.52 -8.94 5.72
C GLU A 54 10.02 -9.16 5.51
N LEU A 55 9.40 -8.45 4.56
CA LEU A 55 7.98 -8.57 4.25
C LEU A 55 7.62 -9.99 3.80
N PHE A 56 8.47 -10.60 2.96
CA PHE A 56 8.26 -11.93 2.39
C PHE A 56 8.74 -13.09 3.28
N GLU A 57 9.40 -12.81 4.40
CA GLU A 57 9.64 -13.85 5.41
C GLU A 57 8.32 -14.28 6.08
N PRO A 58 8.14 -15.57 6.38
CA PRO A 58 6.98 -16.05 7.13
C PRO A 58 6.83 -15.30 8.46
N GLN A 59 5.77 -14.53 8.61
CA GLN A 59 5.54 -13.72 9.81
C GLN A 59 4.06 -13.50 10.12
N HIS A 60 3.78 -13.20 11.38
CA HIS A 60 2.42 -12.87 11.82
C HIS A 60 1.87 -11.63 11.12
N MET A 61 0.57 -11.67 10.86
CA MET A 61 -0.19 -10.54 10.33
C MET A 61 -0.06 -9.31 11.22
N TYR A 62 0.14 -8.15 10.58
CA TYR A 62 0.08 -6.88 11.29
C TYR A 62 -1.35 -6.60 11.74
N SER A 63 -1.49 -5.98 12.93
CA SER A 63 -2.75 -5.35 13.31
C SER A 63 -3.07 -4.19 12.36
N ARG A 64 -4.35 -3.80 12.28
CA ARG A 64 -4.76 -2.69 11.40
C ARG A 64 -4.07 -1.37 11.76
N SER A 65 -3.87 -1.09 13.04
CA SER A 65 -3.15 0.11 13.50
C SER A 65 -1.66 0.07 13.17
N ALA A 66 -1.02 -1.10 13.28
CA ALA A 66 0.37 -1.28 12.88
C ALA A 66 0.54 -1.10 11.37
N MET A 67 -0.36 -1.70 10.57
CA MET A 67 -0.36 -1.54 9.12
C MET A 67 -0.61 -0.09 8.70
N GLN A 68 -1.59 0.60 9.30
CA GLN A 68 -1.83 2.03 9.08
C GLN A 68 -0.59 2.87 9.38
N SER A 69 0.09 2.57 10.49
CA SER A 69 1.33 3.25 10.87
C SER A 69 2.44 3.04 9.84
N VAL A 70 2.52 1.87 9.21
CA VAL A 70 3.47 1.63 8.11
C VAL A 70 3.13 2.53 6.92
N PHE A 71 1.86 2.58 6.50
CA PHE A 71 1.44 3.43 5.38
C PHE A 71 1.63 4.93 5.65
N GLU A 72 1.37 5.40 6.88
CA GLU A 72 1.63 6.78 7.28
C GLU A 72 3.11 7.15 7.07
N LYS A 73 4.00 6.26 7.51
CA LYS A 73 5.46 6.43 7.33
C LYS A 73 5.86 6.43 5.85
N LEU A 74 5.23 5.59 5.01
CA LEU A 74 5.48 5.58 3.57
C LEU A 74 5.06 6.90 2.94
N VAL A 75 3.85 7.39 3.24
CA VAL A 75 3.36 8.66 2.72
C VAL A 75 4.28 9.82 3.13
N HIS A 76 4.65 9.89 4.41
CA HIS A 76 5.49 10.97 4.94
C HIS A 76 6.99 10.82 4.59
N SER A 77 7.40 9.71 3.96
CA SER A 77 8.74 9.59 3.38
C SER A 77 8.99 10.64 2.29
N SER A 78 7.93 10.98 1.54
CA SER A 78 7.90 12.03 0.53
C SER A 78 7.85 13.44 1.14
N ILE A 79 7.87 14.48 0.31
CA ILE A 79 7.63 15.86 0.75
C ILE A 79 6.17 16.12 1.18
N MET A 80 5.22 15.28 0.75
CA MET A 80 3.80 15.43 1.08
C MET A 80 3.55 15.25 2.58
N ARG A 81 2.64 16.05 3.13
CA ARG A 81 2.22 15.98 4.54
C ARG A 81 0.71 15.83 4.59
N LEU A 82 0.26 14.77 5.25
CA LEU A 82 -1.15 14.53 5.56
C LEU A 82 -1.31 14.62 7.07
N ASN A 83 -2.33 15.34 7.53
CA ASN A 83 -2.73 15.32 8.93
C ASN A 83 -3.35 13.95 9.31
N SER A 84 -3.55 13.71 10.60
CA SER A 84 -4.04 12.41 11.11
C SER A 84 -5.42 12.02 10.54
N ASN A 85 -6.34 12.98 10.42
CA ASN A 85 -7.66 12.73 9.83
C ASN A 85 -7.52 12.32 8.35
N SER A 86 -6.67 13.03 7.62
CA SER A 86 -6.37 12.75 6.21
C SER A 86 -5.75 11.39 5.99
N MET A 87 -4.83 11.00 6.88
CA MET A 87 -4.16 9.70 6.83
C MET A 87 -5.15 8.56 7.12
N SER A 88 -6.03 8.71 8.11
CA SER A 88 -7.07 7.72 8.40
C SER A 88 -8.05 7.54 7.24
N LYS A 89 -8.56 8.64 6.66
CA LYS A 89 -9.44 8.58 5.49
C LYS A 89 -8.78 7.92 4.27
N LEU A 90 -7.49 8.18 4.05
CA LEU A 90 -6.71 7.51 2.99
C LEU A 90 -6.66 6.00 3.25
N TYR A 91 -6.31 5.59 4.46
CA TYR A 91 -6.19 4.17 4.80
C TYR A 91 -7.52 3.42 4.73
N ASP A 92 -8.62 4.03 5.20
CA ASP A 92 -9.96 3.44 5.09
C ASP A 92 -10.41 3.28 3.63
N LEU A 93 -10.10 4.27 2.78
CA LEU A 93 -10.37 4.18 1.34
C LEU A 93 -9.61 3.03 0.68
N MET A 94 -8.31 2.90 0.95
CA MET A 94 -7.48 1.81 0.43
C MET A 94 -8.05 0.43 0.83
N LEU A 95 -8.43 0.27 2.10
CA LEU A 95 -9.00 -0.98 2.61
C LEU A 95 -10.36 -1.29 1.99
N MET A 96 -11.18 -0.27 1.78
CA MET A 96 -12.50 -0.42 1.18
C MET A 96 -12.42 -0.85 -0.30
N VAL A 97 -11.53 -0.23 -1.08
CA VAL A 97 -11.32 -0.62 -2.49
C VAL A 97 -10.70 -2.01 -2.58
N PHE A 98 -9.69 -2.31 -1.76
CA PHE A 98 -9.11 -3.65 -1.75
C PHE A 98 -10.12 -4.72 -1.30
N LYS A 99 -10.96 -4.44 -0.30
CA LYS A 99 -12.06 -5.34 0.08
C LYS A 99 -13.03 -5.58 -1.07
N TYR A 100 -13.36 -4.54 -1.83
CA TYR A 100 -14.19 -4.69 -3.01
C TYR A 100 -13.54 -5.61 -4.04
N GLN A 101 -12.26 -5.44 -4.35
CA GLN A 101 -11.54 -6.33 -5.29
C GLN A 101 -11.51 -7.79 -4.80
N VAL A 102 -11.26 -8.00 -3.50
CA VAL A 102 -11.29 -9.34 -2.88
C VAL A 102 -12.68 -9.96 -3.06
N VAL A 103 -13.77 -9.28 -2.69
CA VAL A 103 -15.14 -9.82 -2.79
C VAL A 103 -15.56 -10.15 -4.24
N ASN A 104 -14.95 -9.52 -5.24
CA ASN A 104 -15.22 -9.81 -6.66
C ASN A 104 -14.32 -10.89 -7.26
N CYS A 105 -13.40 -11.48 -6.48
CA CYS A 105 -12.66 -12.66 -6.94
C CYS A 105 -13.62 -13.86 -7.01
N GLU A 106 -13.72 -14.53 -8.16
CA GLU A 106 -14.56 -15.73 -8.31
C GLU A 106 -13.88 -16.94 -7.67
N ASN A 107 -12.53 -16.97 -7.68
CA ASN A 107 -11.71 -18.00 -7.06
C ASN A 107 -10.57 -17.40 -6.23
N PRO A 108 -10.11 -18.06 -5.16
CA PRO A 108 -9.02 -17.57 -4.29
C PRO A 108 -7.72 -17.21 -5.01
N GLU A 109 -7.38 -17.89 -6.11
CA GLU A 109 -6.18 -17.68 -6.92
C GLU A 109 -6.14 -16.30 -7.60
N GLU A 110 -7.32 -15.74 -7.89
CA GLU A 110 -7.44 -14.42 -8.54
C GLU A 110 -6.83 -13.30 -7.68
N ILE A 111 -6.66 -13.53 -6.37
CA ILE A 111 -5.98 -12.56 -5.52
C ILE A 111 -4.54 -12.29 -5.95
N LEU A 112 -3.84 -13.29 -6.51
CA LEU A 112 -2.51 -13.09 -7.08
C LEU A 112 -2.60 -12.21 -8.32
N LEU A 113 -3.61 -12.39 -9.17
CA LEU A 113 -3.83 -11.54 -10.34
C LEU A 113 -4.11 -10.09 -9.95
N VAL A 114 -4.98 -9.86 -8.95
CA VAL A 114 -5.22 -8.52 -8.39
C VAL A 114 -3.91 -7.90 -7.90
N THR A 115 -3.07 -8.68 -7.22
CA THR A 115 -1.75 -8.24 -6.73
C THR A 115 -0.81 -7.87 -7.88
N LEU A 116 -0.75 -8.69 -8.92
CA LEU A 116 0.07 -8.45 -10.11
C LEU A 116 -0.40 -7.21 -10.88
N ASN A 117 -1.70 -6.96 -10.95
CA ASN A 117 -2.26 -5.74 -11.55
C ASN A 117 -1.83 -4.48 -10.79
N HIS A 118 -1.82 -4.51 -9.45
CA HIS A 118 -1.27 -3.41 -8.66
C HIS A 118 0.23 -3.23 -8.87
N MET A 119 0.98 -4.33 -9.00
CA MET A 119 2.40 -4.26 -9.33
C MET A 119 2.65 -3.67 -10.73
N ASP A 120 1.79 -3.95 -11.71
CA ASP A 120 1.87 -3.34 -13.04
C ASP A 120 1.63 -1.84 -12.98
N ALA A 121 0.65 -1.40 -12.18
CA ALA A 121 0.43 0.02 -11.92
C ALA A 121 1.65 0.68 -11.26
N ILE A 122 2.21 0.04 -10.23
CA ILE A 122 3.43 0.51 -9.55
C ILE A 122 4.61 0.57 -10.52
N LYS A 123 4.78 -0.43 -11.38
CA LYS A 123 5.82 -0.51 -12.42
C LYS A 123 5.68 0.64 -13.41
N ASN A 124 4.46 0.97 -13.83
CA ASN A 124 4.20 2.11 -14.71
C ASN A 124 4.57 3.44 -14.05
N CYS A 125 4.24 3.63 -12.77
CA CYS A 125 4.67 4.81 -11.99
C CYS A 125 6.20 4.86 -11.81
N ALA A 126 6.85 3.69 -11.70
CA ALA A 126 8.30 3.57 -11.52
C ALA A 126 9.10 3.73 -12.82
N LYS A 127 8.46 3.61 -14.00
CA LYS A 127 9.10 3.62 -15.33
C LYS A 127 10.06 4.79 -15.58
N PRO A 128 9.79 6.03 -15.12
CA PRO A 128 10.72 7.15 -15.29
C PRO A 128 12.02 7.06 -14.47
N TYR A 129 12.12 6.11 -13.54
CA TYR A 129 13.19 6.02 -12.54
C TYR A 129 13.99 4.71 -12.70
N PRO A 130 15.12 4.74 -13.43
CA PRO A 130 15.90 3.53 -13.71
C PRO A 130 16.35 2.77 -12.46
N GLU A 131 16.60 3.47 -11.36
CA GLU A 131 17.01 2.90 -10.07
C GLU A 131 15.93 2.05 -9.40
N LEU A 132 14.66 2.19 -9.80
CA LEU A 132 13.54 1.41 -9.28
C LEU A 132 13.26 0.16 -10.10
N LYS A 133 13.81 0.05 -11.31
CA LYS A 133 13.54 -1.06 -12.23
C LYS A 133 13.86 -2.41 -11.60
N GLU A 134 15.08 -2.57 -11.09
CA GLU A 134 15.53 -3.83 -10.47
C GLU A 134 14.69 -4.18 -9.23
N LYS A 135 14.30 -3.16 -8.45
CA LYS A 135 13.49 -3.34 -7.25
C LYS A 135 12.09 -3.85 -7.56
N VAL A 136 11.47 -3.31 -8.61
CA VAL A 136 10.16 -3.76 -9.10
C VAL A 136 10.25 -5.21 -9.59
N GLU A 137 11.23 -5.54 -10.43
CA GLU A 137 11.44 -6.91 -10.95
C GLU A 137 11.73 -7.93 -9.84
N ASN A 138 12.45 -7.52 -8.79
CA ASN A 138 12.67 -8.35 -7.60
C ASN A 138 11.35 -8.70 -6.90
N VAL A 139 10.43 -7.74 -6.74
CA VAL A 139 9.11 -8.01 -6.12
C VAL A 139 8.26 -8.93 -6.99
N TYR A 140 8.27 -8.78 -8.32
CA TYR A 140 7.60 -9.75 -9.21
C TYR A 140 8.18 -11.15 -9.03
N SER A 141 9.51 -11.26 -9.01
CA SER A 141 10.18 -12.55 -8.83
C SER A 141 9.78 -13.21 -7.52
N LEU A 142 9.71 -12.44 -6.43
CA LEU A 142 9.26 -12.91 -5.12
C LEU A 142 7.78 -13.32 -5.12
N LEU A 143 6.89 -12.57 -5.78
CA LEU A 143 5.49 -12.94 -5.91
C LEU A 143 5.33 -14.26 -6.67
N ILE A 144 5.99 -14.39 -7.82
CA ILE A 144 5.90 -15.61 -8.62
C ILE A 144 6.48 -16.80 -7.85
N SER A 145 7.65 -16.66 -7.23
CA SER A 145 8.30 -17.77 -6.52
C SER A 145 7.53 -18.24 -5.29
N ASN A 146 6.76 -17.36 -4.63
CA ASN A 146 6.05 -17.70 -3.40
C ASN A 146 4.62 -18.20 -3.63
N TYR A 147 3.96 -17.75 -4.70
CA TYR A 147 2.52 -17.96 -4.89
C TYR A 147 2.14 -18.75 -6.14
N LYS A 148 2.93 -18.72 -7.23
CA LYS A 148 2.50 -19.29 -8.53
C LYS A 148 2.12 -20.77 -8.45
N ASP A 149 2.90 -21.57 -7.74
CA ASP A 149 2.74 -23.03 -7.66
C ASP A 149 2.08 -23.48 -6.35
N MET A 150 1.40 -22.57 -5.62
CA MET A 150 0.60 -22.93 -4.44
C MET A 150 -0.63 -23.75 -4.85
N SER A 151 -1.07 -24.68 -3.98
CA SER A 151 -2.28 -25.46 -4.21
C SER A 151 -3.55 -24.62 -3.98
N HIS A 152 -4.69 -25.10 -4.48
CA HIS A 152 -5.98 -24.45 -4.25
C HIS A 152 -6.31 -24.29 -2.75
N GLU A 153 -6.00 -25.31 -1.94
CA GLU A 153 -6.23 -25.29 -0.49
C GLU A 153 -5.37 -24.23 0.22
N ASP A 154 -4.12 -24.07 -0.22
CA ASP A 154 -3.24 -23.03 0.29
C ASP A 154 -3.75 -21.64 -0.08
N TYR A 155 -4.27 -21.46 -1.30
CA TYR A 155 -4.95 -20.23 -1.72
C TYR A 155 -6.23 -19.96 -0.93
N GLN A 156 -7.06 -20.98 -0.65
CA GLN A 156 -8.22 -20.86 0.22
C GLN A 156 -7.82 -20.36 1.62
N CYS A 157 -6.75 -20.89 2.20
CA CYS A 157 -6.23 -20.46 3.50
C CYS A 157 -5.75 -19.00 3.46
N LEU A 158 -4.94 -18.67 2.45
CA LEU A 158 -4.45 -17.31 2.19
C LEU A 158 -5.61 -16.31 2.09
N TYR A 159 -6.59 -16.62 1.24
CA TYR A 159 -7.77 -15.81 1.01
C TYR A 159 -8.57 -15.61 2.31
N LYS A 160 -8.71 -16.67 3.12
CA LYS A 160 -9.39 -16.56 4.41
C LYS A 160 -8.67 -15.62 5.38
N CYS A 161 -7.34 -15.65 5.42
CA CYS A 161 -6.56 -14.70 6.22
C CYS A 161 -6.79 -13.26 5.78
N ILE A 162 -6.87 -13.02 4.47
CA ILE A 162 -7.18 -11.70 3.90
C ILE A 162 -8.58 -11.25 4.28
N GLU A 163 -9.59 -12.12 4.15
CA GLU A 163 -10.95 -11.82 4.60
C GLU A 163 -11.01 -11.44 6.07
N VAL A 164 -10.32 -12.19 6.94
CA VAL A 164 -10.28 -11.91 8.38
C VAL A 164 -9.67 -10.54 8.66
N PHE A 165 -8.57 -10.19 7.98
CA PHE A 165 -7.96 -8.87 8.09
C PHE A 165 -8.92 -7.74 7.66
N LEU A 166 -9.77 -7.99 6.66
CA LEU A 166 -10.73 -7.01 6.12
C LEU A 166 -12.10 -7.00 6.83
N LYS A 167 -12.43 -8.01 7.64
CA LYS A 167 -13.76 -8.16 8.27
C LYS A 167 -14.07 -7.11 9.32
N ASP A 168 -13.06 -6.54 9.98
CA ASP A 168 -13.25 -5.49 10.99
C ASP A 168 -13.64 -4.11 10.41
N LEU A 169 -14.00 -4.05 9.13
CA LEU A 169 -14.57 -2.86 8.52
C LEU A 169 -16.04 -2.72 8.95
N ASN A 170 -16.30 -2.01 10.06
CA ASN A 170 -17.59 -1.40 10.39
C ASN A 170 -17.94 -0.25 9.42
N ILE A 171 -17.74 -0.46 8.13
CA ILE A 171 -18.20 0.43 7.07
C ILE A 171 -19.53 -0.15 6.62
N ARG A 172 -20.62 0.52 7.00
CA ARG A 172 -21.99 0.16 6.62
C ARG A 172 -22.02 -0.16 5.12
N HIS A 173 -22.67 -1.26 4.75
CA HIS A 173 -22.94 -1.69 3.37
C HIS A 173 -23.83 -0.71 2.59
N THR A 174 -23.68 0.60 2.76
CA THR A 174 -24.42 1.61 2.03
C THR A 174 -23.64 1.97 0.77
N ASN A 175 -23.97 1.29 -0.33
CA ASN A 175 -23.85 1.78 -1.72
C ASN A 175 -22.45 2.16 -2.27
N CYS A 176 -21.38 1.77 -1.58
CA CYS A 176 -19.99 2.05 -1.91
C CYS A 176 -19.56 1.70 -3.36
N ALA A 177 -20.03 0.61 -3.96
CA ALA A 177 -19.50 0.13 -5.25
C ALA A 177 -19.94 0.98 -6.47
N LYS A 178 -21.18 1.48 -6.49
CA LYS A 178 -21.66 2.33 -7.59
C LYS A 178 -21.25 3.78 -7.38
N ASP A 179 -21.23 4.25 -6.14
CA ASP A 179 -20.88 5.64 -5.89
C ASP A 179 -19.38 5.89 -5.97
N ILE A 180 -18.46 4.96 -5.68
CA ILE A 180 -17.00 5.24 -5.79
C ILE A 180 -16.49 5.30 -7.23
N MET A 181 -17.02 4.46 -8.12
CA MET A 181 -16.70 4.52 -9.56
C MET A 181 -17.35 5.73 -10.25
N THR A 182 -18.43 6.28 -9.68
CA THR A 182 -19.17 7.43 -10.25
C THR A 182 -18.92 8.76 -9.52
N SER A 183 -18.38 8.75 -8.29
CA SER A 183 -18.11 9.95 -7.49
C SER A 183 -16.73 10.53 -7.81
N LYS A 184 -16.73 11.38 -8.82
CA LYS A 184 -15.76 12.46 -9.03
C LYS A 184 -15.55 13.41 -7.83
N LEU A 185 -16.01 13.11 -6.62
CA LEU A 185 -16.15 14.10 -5.55
C LEU A 185 -16.22 13.45 -4.15
N PHE A 186 -15.13 12.85 -3.67
CA PHE A 186 -14.89 12.91 -2.22
C PHE A 186 -14.17 14.24 -1.97
N THR A 187 -15.00 15.23 -1.62
CA THR A 187 -14.70 16.64 -1.37
C THR A 187 -13.22 16.95 -1.07
N ILE A 188 -12.60 17.58 -2.07
CA ILE A 188 -11.23 18.13 -2.10
C ILE A 188 -10.92 19.06 -0.90
N ASN A 189 -11.95 19.51 -0.15
CA ASN A 189 -11.84 20.53 0.88
C ASN A 189 -11.55 20.04 2.31
N GLU A 190 -11.57 18.74 2.62
CA GLU A 190 -11.40 18.27 4.01
C GLU A 190 -9.99 17.82 4.41
N LEU A 191 -8.98 18.02 3.55
CA LEU A 191 -7.64 17.41 3.74
C LEU A 191 -6.47 18.40 3.73
N ILE A 192 -6.71 19.70 3.92
CA ILE A 192 -5.63 20.70 3.94
C ILE A 192 -5.49 21.31 5.33
N GLU A 193 -4.34 21.05 5.94
CA GLU A 193 -3.45 22.04 6.56
C GLU A 193 -2.06 21.38 6.63
N ASP A 194 -1.17 21.65 5.67
CA ASP A 194 -0.10 22.64 5.85
C ASP A 194 1.00 22.56 4.77
N LYS A 195 1.64 23.72 4.58
CA LYS A 195 2.50 24.13 3.47
C LYS A 195 3.70 23.20 3.17
N LEU A 196 3.99 23.04 1.87
CA LEU A 196 5.30 22.63 1.35
C LEU A 196 6.36 23.70 1.68
N ALA A 197 6.85 23.74 2.92
CA ALA A 197 7.97 24.60 3.31
C ALA A 197 9.10 23.76 3.92
N GLY A 198 10.25 23.78 3.23
CA GLY A 198 11.58 23.50 3.79
C GLY A 198 11.78 22.13 4.45
N ALA A 199 12.34 21.16 3.72
CA ALA A 199 12.95 20.01 4.37
C ALA A 199 14.27 19.64 3.68
N ASN A 200 15.37 19.89 4.39
CA ASN A 200 16.73 19.48 4.04
C ASN A 200 16.78 17.96 3.79
N LEU A 201 17.44 17.59 2.68
CA LEU A 201 17.44 16.26 2.08
C LEU A 201 18.40 15.25 2.73
N SER A 202 19.18 15.63 3.75
CA SER A 202 20.27 14.80 4.29
C SER A 202 19.88 13.84 5.42
N ASP A 203 18.83 14.12 6.19
CA ASP A 203 18.52 13.35 7.41
C ASP A 203 17.51 12.20 7.23
N ARG A 204 16.85 12.10 6.06
CA ARG A 204 15.76 11.12 5.85
C ARG A 204 16.23 9.67 5.72
N LYS A 205 17.41 9.42 5.13
CA LYS A 205 17.89 8.05 4.83
C LYS A 205 18.21 7.21 6.08
N LYS A 206 18.62 7.84 7.20
CA LYS A 206 18.94 7.12 8.45
C LYS A 206 17.70 6.72 9.27
N ASN A 207 16.63 7.51 9.20
CA ASN A 207 15.40 7.23 9.94
C ASN A 207 14.62 6.04 9.36
N VAL A 208 14.65 5.84 8.04
CA VAL A 208 13.93 4.77 7.34
C VAL A 208 14.38 3.36 7.80
N LYS A 209 15.69 3.10 7.90
CA LYS A 209 16.21 1.79 8.38
C LYS A 209 15.82 1.48 9.83
N LYS A 210 15.77 2.49 10.71
CA LYS A 210 15.39 2.32 12.12
C LYS A 210 13.88 2.12 12.29
N LEU A 211 13.09 2.70 11.39
CA LEU A 211 11.63 2.69 11.42
C LEU A 211 11.02 1.31 11.12
N PHE A 212 11.56 0.62 10.11
CA PHE A 212 11.11 -0.71 9.70
C PHE A 212 11.50 -1.76 10.74
N HIS A 213 12.72 -1.67 11.29
CA HIS A 213 13.18 -2.54 12.37
C HIS A 213 12.33 -2.41 13.65
N LEU A 214 11.81 -1.22 13.97
CA LEU A 214 10.97 -0.98 15.16
C LEU A 214 9.52 -1.44 15.00
N SER A 215 8.94 -1.30 13.80
CA SER A 215 7.60 -1.84 13.51
C SER A 215 7.60 -3.38 13.56
N ILE A 216 8.69 -4.01 13.11
CA ILE A 216 8.86 -5.47 13.17
C ILE A 216 9.10 -5.95 14.61
N LYS A 217 9.98 -5.28 15.38
CA LYS A 217 10.24 -5.65 16.78
C LYS A 217 9.03 -5.49 17.71
N ARG A 218 8.16 -4.48 17.50
CA ARG A 218 6.97 -4.29 18.35
C ARG A 218 5.91 -5.38 18.20
N ASN A 219 5.91 -6.12 17.08
CA ASN A 219 4.98 -7.23 16.84
C ASN A 219 5.53 -8.59 17.32
N GLY A 220 6.73 -8.63 17.90
CA GLY A 220 7.37 -9.84 18.45
C GLY A 220 7.39 -9.91 19.98
N LEU A 221 6.56 -9.12 20.67
CA LEU A 221 6.43 -9.15 22.13
C LEU A 221 4.97 -9.45 22.50
N HIS A 222 4.68 -10.74 22.62
CA HIS A 222 3.72 -11.26 23.60
C HIS A 222 4.53 -11.90 24.72
#